data_AF-A0A5C3QB77-F1
#
_entry.id   AF-A0A5C3QB77-F1
#
_cell.length_a   1.000
_cell.length_b   1.000
_cell.length_c   1.000
_cell.angle_alpha   90.00
_cell.angle_beta   90.00
_cell.angle_gamma   90.00
#
_symmetry.space_group_name_H-M   'P 1'
#
loop_
_entity.id
_entity.type
_entity.pdbx_description
1 polymer ?
#
loop_
_entity_poly.entity_id
_entity_poly.type
_entity_poly.pdbx_seq_one_letter_code
_entity_poly.pdbx_strand_id
1 'polypeptide(L)'
;MQPTLEKLNRHYGLHVCGEGGEYESLTIDSPMFKKRIVIDEVEPVLHSDNDFAVVAYLRIKQATLEDKEPAEFDLTIPPLLDEKFEDMLNALREVQPLHATSCTLPITSTPVDDVLGPSSFARGN
;
A
#
# COMPACT_ATOMS: atom_id res chain seq x y z
N MET A 1 6.57 13.28 15.07
CA MET A 1 7.50 12.13 15.11
C MET A 1 8.81 12.38 14.38
N GLN A 2 8.80 13.00 13.20
CA GLN A 2 10.02 13.29 12.41
C GLN A 2 11.24 13.79 13.20
N PRO A 3 11.18 14.88 14.01
CA PRO A 3 12.38 15.38 14.70
C PRO A 3 12.95 14.38 15.72
N THR A 4 12.11 13.53 16.30
CA THR A 4 12.54 12.45 17.21
C THR A 4 13.26 11.35 16.44
N LEU A 5 12.72 10.91 15.29
CA LEU A 5 13.34 9.88 14.46
C LEU A 5 14.68 10.34 13.88
N GLU A 6 14.78 11.60 13.44
CA GLU A 6 16.06 12.18 13.00
C GLU A 6 17.09 12.24 14.12
N LYS A 7 16.67 12.55 15.35
CA LYS A 7 17.55 12.53 16.52
C LYS A 7 18.03 11.10 16.80
N LEU A 8 17.15 10.11 16.78
CA LEU A 8 17.49 8.71 17.01
C LEU A 8 18.39 8.16 15.89
N ASN A 9 18.16 8.53 14.64
CA ASN A 9 19.05 8.23 13.52
C ASN A 9 20.47 8.75 13.78
N ARG A 10 20.61 10.02 14.16
CA ARG A 10 21.93 10.63 14.45
C ARG A 10 22.66 9.98 15.63
N HIS A 11 21.94 9.52 16.65
CA HIS A 11 22.57 8.98 17.86
C HIS A 11 22.77 7.47 17.83
N TYR A 12 21.88 6.72 17.19
CA TYR A 12 21.80 5.26 17.30
C TYR A 12 21.71 4.55 15.94
N GLY A 13 21.68 5.29 14.83
CA GLY A 13 21.62 4.70 13.48
C GLY A 13 20.23 4.20 13.06
N LEU A 14 19.17 4.54 13.81
CA LEU A 14 17.78 4.21 13.47
C LEU A 14 17.45 4.64 12.04
N HIS A 15 16.95 3.75 11.21
CA HIS A 15 16.39 4.06 9.92
C HIS A 15 15.12 4.93 10.03
N VAL A 16 15.14 6.14 9.46
CA VAL A 16 14.04 7.11 9.60
C VAL A 16 12.73 6.63 8.95
N CYS A 17 12.80 5.68 8.02
CA CYS A 17 11.63 5.03 7.40
C CYS A 17 11.26 3.69 8.04
N GLY A 18 11.98 3.24 9.08
CA GLY A 18 11.73 1.96 9.74
C GLY A 18 12.13 0.73 8.93
N GLU A 19 13.11 0.84 8.02
CA GLU A 19 13.63 -0.32 7.30
C GLU A 19 14.29 -1.32 8.27
N GLY A 20 14.33 -2.60 7.91
CA GLY A 20 14.88 -3.64 8.78
C GLY A 20 13.99 -3.99 9.98
N GLY A 21 12.74 -3.49 10.04
CA GLY A 21 11.77 -3.86 11.06
C GLY A 21 11.95 -3.12 12.40
N GLU A 22 12.55 -1.92 12.38
CA GLU A 22 12.79 -1.13 13.59
C GLU A 22 11.51 -0.65 14.26
N TYR A 23 10.50 -0.31 13.46
CA TYR A 23 9.15 -0.01 13.92
C TYR A 23 8.14 -0.23 12.80
N GLU A 24 6.88 -0.37 13.18
CA GLU A 24 5.76 -0.42 12.25
C GLU A 24 4.81 0.75 12.46
N SER A 25 4.02 1.07 11.44
CA SER A 25 3.04 2.15 11.48
C SER A 25 1.71 1.71 10.90
N LEU A 26 0.62 2.29 11.42
CA LEU A 26 -0.72 2.12 10.89
C LEU A 26 -1.21 3.48 10.35
N THR A 27 -1.61 3.50 9.08
CA THR A 27 -2.24 4.69 8.49
C THR A 27 -3.71 4.73 8.86
N ILE A 28 -4.08 5.66 9.75
CA ILE A 28 -5.46 5.79 10.24
C ILE A 28 -6.32 6.71 9.37
N ASP A 29 -5.69 7.62 8.62
CA ASP A 29 -6.37 8.47 7.64
C ASP A 29 -5.43 8.70 6.46
N SER A 30 -6.00 8.66 5.27
CA SER A 30 -5.32 8.97 4.02
C SER A 30 -6.34 9.63 3.11
N PRO A 31 -5.94 10.62 2.29
CA PRO A 31 -6.82 11.19 1.29
C PRO A 31 -7.56 10.13 0.44
N MET A 32 -6.91 8.99 0.17
CA MET A 32 -7.48 7.89 -0.62
C MET A 32 -8.57 7.08 0.11
N PHE A 33 -8.75 7.27 1.42
CA PHE A 33 -9.74 6.54 2.19
C PHE A 33 -11.13 7.15 2.04
N LYS A 34 -12.18 6.30 2.05
CA LYS A 34 -13.59 6.73 2.04
C LYS A 34 -14.07 7.22 3.42
N LYS A 35 -13.47 6.68 4.48
CA LYS A 35 -13.73 6.98 5.89
C LYS A 35 -12.40 6.98 6.63
N ARG A 36 -12.27 7.76 7.68
CA ARG A 36 -11.09 7.70 8.56
C ARG A 36 -11.31 6.69 9.69
N ILE A 37 -10.23 6.07 10.14
CA ILE A 37 -10.22 5.18 11.29
C ILE A 37 -9.98 6.02 12.53
N VAL A 38 -10.92 6.01 13.47
CA VAL A 38 -10.76 6.59 14.80
C VAL A 38 -10.43 5.47 15.76
N ILE A 39 -9.31 5.62 16.45
CA ILE A 39 -8.87 4.66 17.47
C ILE A 39 -9.52 5.08 18.79
N ASP A 40 -10.44 4.25 19.30
CA ASP A 40 -11.18 4.54 20.52
C ASP A 40 -10.42 4.06 21.76
N GLU A 41 -9.78 2.89 21.68
CA GLU A 41 -9.07 2.28 22.80
C GLU A 41 -7.80 1.56 22.33
N VAL A 42 -6.70 1.78 23.05
CA VAL A 42 -5.41 1.13 22.83
C VAL A 42 -4.81 0.63 24.12
N GLU A 43 -4.00 -0.41 24.00
CA GLU A 43 -3.17 -0.94 25.06
C GLU A 43 -1.72 -1.01 24.58
N PRO A 44 -0.78 -0.27 25.19
CA PRO A 44 0.64 -0.48 24.94
C PRO A 44 1.10 -1.78 25.61
N VAL A 45 1.69 -2.67 24.83
CA VAL A 45 2.21 -3.95 25.32
C VAL A 45 3.72 -3.97 25.15
N LEU A 46 4.45 -4.08 26.26
CA LEU A 46 5.85 -4.47 26.22
C LEU A 46 5.92 -5.99 26.08
N HIS A 47 6.63 -6.46 25.07
CA HIS A 47 6.79 -7.86 24.74
C HIS A 47 8.27 -8.22 24.71
N SER A 48 8.85 -8.48 25.88
CA SER A 48 10.06 -9.28 26.07
C SER A 48 10.39 -9.42 27.56
N ASP A 49 10.76 -10.63 28.00
CA ASP A 49 11.34 -10.88 29.32
C ASP A 49 12.90 -10.81 29.30
N ASN A 50 13.49 -10.20 28.25
CA ASN A 50 14.94 -10.21 28.02
C ASN A 50 15.48 -8.77 27.89
N ASP A 51 16.40 -8.40 28.78
CA ASP A 51 16.92 -7.03 28.98
C ASP A 51 17.65 -6.42 27.77
N PHE A 52 17.91 -7.20 26.72
CA PHE A 52 18.77 -6.81 25.60
C PHE A 52 18.03 -6.37 24.33
N ALA A 53 16.76 -6.76 24.16
CA ALA A 53 16.01 -6.47 22.93
C ALA A 53 14.52 -6.27 23.25
N VAL A 54 14.22 -5.13 23.89
CA VAL A 54 12.86 -4.77 24.24
C VAL A 54 12.06 -4.46 22.99
N VAL A 55 11.02 -5.26 22.73
CA VAL A 55 10.03 -5.00 21.69
C VAL A 55 8.76 -4.51 22.37
N ALA A 56 8.14 -3.48 21.81
CA ALA A 56 6.84 -3.00 22.25
C ALA A 56 5.92 -2.82 21.04
N TYR A 57 4.63 -3.07 21.24
CA TYR A 57 3.63 -2.83 20.21
C TYR A 57 2.38 -2.16 20.81
N LEU A 58 1.67 -1.43 19.97
CA LEU A 58 0.40 -0.80 20.33
C LEU A 58 -0.75 -1.72 19.90
N ARG A 59 -1.47 -2.30 20.86
CA ARG A 59 -2.66 -3.12 20.58
C ARG A 59 -3.89 -2.23 20.51
N ILE A 60 -4.52 -2.16 19.34
CA ILE A 60 -5.82 -1.49 19.16
C ILE A 60 -6.91 -2.44 19.68
N LYS A 61 -7.69 -1.95 20.64
CA LYS A 61 -8.79 -2.69 21.28
C LYS A 61 -10.10 -2.42 20.58
N GLN A 62 -10.32 -1.15 20.26
CA GLN A 62 -11.54 -0.67 19.65
C GLN A 62 -11.19 0.47 18.69
N ALA A 63 -11.84 0.46 17.53
CA ALA A 63 -11.77 1.51 16.55
C ALA A 63 -13.11 1.64 15.83
N THR A 64 -13.44 2.86 15.44
CA THR A 64 -14.65 3.22 14.68
C THR A 64 -14.28 3.87 13.35
N LEU A 65 -15.24 3.92 12.43
CA LEU A 65 -15.07 4.59 11.14
C LEU A 65 -15.91 5.85 11.11
N GLU A 66 -15.27 6.97 10.80
CA GLU A 66 -15.94 8.25 10.62
C GLU A 66 -15.95 8.66 9.15
N ASP A 67 -17.07 9.21 8.70
CA ASP A 67 -17.19 9.78 7.37
C ASP A 67 -16.22 10.95 7.20
N LYS A 68 -15.66 11.05 5.99
CA LYS A 68 -14.79 12.15 5.58
C LYS A 68 -15.25 12.70 4.24
N GLU A 69 -14.95 13.96 4.02
CA GLU A 69 -15.19 14.57 2.71
C GLU A 69 -14.32 13.87 1.66
N PRO A 70 -14.88 13.56 0.47
CA PRO A 70 -14.13 12.96 -0.62
C PRO A 70 -13.02 13.93 -1.04
N ALA A 71 -11.79 13.42 -1.10
CA ALA A 71 -10.67 14.18 -1.60
C ALA A 71 -10.63 14.13 -3.12
N GLU A 72 -10.50 15.30 -3.76
CA GLU A 72 -10.21 15.40 -5.18
C GLU A 72 -8.70 15.39 -5.41
N PHE A 73 -8.25 14.62 -6.39
CA PHE A 73 -6.83 14.50 -6.74
C PHE A 73 -6.62 14.92 -8.18
N ASP A 74 -5.74 15.91 -8.37
CA ASP A 74 -5.13 16.15 -9.67
C ASP A 74 -3.85 15.31 -9.76
N LEU A 75 -4.00 14.08 -10.26
CA LEU A 75 -2.88 13.16 -10.44
C LEU A 75 -2.22 13.43 -11.79
N THR A 76 -1.06 14.05 -11.77
CA THR A 76 -0.19 14.10 -12.95
C THR A 76 0.40 12.71 -13.19
N ILE A 77 -0.13 12.00 -14.18
CA ILE A 77 0.39 10.70 -14.59
C ILE A 77 1.69 10.94 -15.38
N PRO A 78 2.86 10.54 -14.87
CA PRO A 78 4.10 10.67 -15.62
C PRO A 78 4.04 9.77 -16.86
N PRO A 79 4.75 10.14 -17.95
CA PRO A 79 4.87 9.27 -19.11
C PRO A 79 5.47 7.91 -18.70
N LEU A 80 5.05 6.84 -19.40
CA LEU A 80 5.47 5.47 -19.09
C LEU A 80 6.99 5.28 -19.18
N LEU A 81 7.62 6.02 -20.09
CA LEU A 81 9.04 6.00 -20.35
C LEU A 81 9.56 7.44 -20.34
N ASP A 82 10.77 7.62 -19.83
CA ASP A 82 11.52 8.84 -20.07
C ASP A 82 11.94 8.91 -21.54
N GLU A 83 12.20 10.12 -22.05
CA GLU A 83 12.54 10.40 -23.45
C GLU A 83 13.58 9.41 -24.04
N LYS A 84 14.62 9.10 -23.25
CA LYS A 84 15.68 8.16 -23.64
C LYS A 84 15.18 6.74 -23.95
N PHE A 85 14.20 6.26 -23.19
CA PHE A 85 13.67 4.90 -23.35
C PHE A 85 12.59 4.84 -24.43
N GLU A 86 11.90 5.95 -24.70
CA GLU A 86 10.98 6.09 -25.82
C GLU A 86 11.72 5.89 -27.16
N ASP A 87 12.89 6.52 -27.30
CA ASP A 87 13.76 6.36 -28.47
C ASP A 87 14.22 4.90 -28.66
N MET A 88 14.59 4.24 -27.56
CA MET A 88 14.98 2.82 -27.59
C MET A 88 13.80 1.92 -28.00
N LEU A 89 12.60 2.19 -27.48
CA LEU A 89 11.40 1.44 -27.84
C LEU A 89 11.05 1.61 -29.33
N ASN A 90 11.16 2.84 -29.83
CA ASN A 90 10.96 3.13 -31.25
C ASN A 90 11.98 2.37 -32.11
N ALA A 91 13.27 2.39 -31.73
CA ALA A 91 14.29 1.62 -32.43
C ALA A 91 14.01 0.10 -32.42
N LEU A 92 13.55 -0.47 -31.30
CA LEU A 92 13.20 -1.90 -31.21
C LEU A 92 12.00 -2.26 -32.09
N ARG A 93 11.01 -1.37 -32.23
CA ARG A 93 9.85 -1.56 -33.10
C ARG A 93 10.25 -1.57 -34.58
N GLU A 94 11.17 -0.69 -34.98
CA GLU A 94 11.68 -0.61 -36.35
C GLU A 94 12.52 -1.83 -36.77
N VAL A 95 13.17 -2.51 -35.82
CA VAL A 95 14.00 -3.70 -36.09
C VAL A 95 13.19 -4.99 -36.22
N GLN A 96 11.88 -5.00 -35.92
CA GLN A 96 11.04 -6.21 -36.04
C GLN A 96 10.24 -6.29 -37.36
N PRO A 97 10.84 -6.87 -38.41
CA PRO A 97 10.13 -7.82 -39.26
C PRO A 97 10.81 -9.21 -39.24
N LEU A 98 10.00 -10.26 -39.08
CA LEU A 98 10.32 -11.71 -39.04
C LEU A 98 10.66 -12.33 -37.67
N HIS A 99 9.69 -12.34 -36.75
CA HIS A 99 9.04 -13.59 -36.29
C HIS A 99 7.93 -13.25 -35.31
N ALA A 100 6.71 -13.11 -35.84
CA ALA A 100 5.51 -13.24 -35.03
C ALA A 100 5.37 -14.70 -34.60
N THR A 101 6.07 -15.10 -33.54
CA THR A 101 5.60 -16.22 -32.72
C THR A 101 4.80 -15.60 -31.60
N SER A 102 3.49 -15.69 -31.73
CA SER A 102 2.51 -15.42 -30.68
C SER A 102 2.91 -16.13 -29.38
N CYS A 103 3.62 -15.44 -28.49
CA CYS A 103 3.59 -15.75 -27.07
C CYS A 103 2.50 -14.88 -26.47
N THR A 104 1.27 -15.37 -26.52
CA THR A 104 0.21 -14.91 -25.63
C THR A 104 0.66 -15.19 -24.21
N LEU A 105 1.09 -14.14 -23.50
CA LEU A 105 1.09 -14.19 -22.04
C LEU A 105 -0.38 -14.28 -21.63
N PRO A 106 -0.81 -15.29 -20.85
CA PRO A 106 -2.13 -15.28 -20.27
C PRO A 106 -2.17 -14.18 -19.21
N ILE A 107 -2.40 -12.94 -19.65
CA ILE A 107 -2.90 -11.89 -18.78
C ILE A 107 -4.40 -12.13 -18.74
N THR A 108 -4.84 -12.98 -17.81
CA THR A 108 -6.25 -13.09 -17.50
C THR A 108 -6.68 -11.78 -16.85
N SER A 109 -7.11 -10.83 -17.66
CA SER A 109 -7.94 -9.73 -17.19
C SER A 109 -9.33 -10.32 -16.93
N THR A 110 -9.62 -10.76 -15.71
CA THR A 110 -11.01 -10.90 -15.30
C THR A 110 -11.59 -9.48 -15.18
N PRO A 111 -12.68 -9.14 -15.89
CA PRO A 111 -13.36 -7.88 -15.69
C PRO A 111 -13.96 -7.86 -14.29
N VAL A 112 -13.66 -6.81 -13.53
CA VAL A 112 -14.38 -6.51 -12.28
C VAL A 112 -15.62 -5.73 -12.69
N ASP A 113 -16.60 -6.41 -13.28
CA ASP A 113 -17.91 -5.81 -13.53
C ASP A 113 -18.79 -6.01 -12.30
N ASP A 114 -19.14 -4.88 -11.71
CA ASP A 114 -20.21 -4.66 -10.74
C ASP A 114 -21.54 -5.21 -11.30
N VAL A 115 -22.02 -6.36 -10.81
CA VAL A 115 -23.43 -6.75 -10.94
C VAL A 115 -23.93 -7.26 -9.59
N LEU A 116 -24.40 -6.31 -8.77
CA LEU A 116 -25.36 -6.55 -7.69
C LEU A 116 -26.70 -6.96 -8.32
N GLY A 117 -27.16 -8.19 -8.04
CA GLY A 117 -28.49 -8.71 -8.38
C GLY A 117 -28.83 -9.97 -7.55
N PRO A 118 -30.11 -10.23 -7.21
CA PRO A 118 -30.51 -10.68 -5.88
C PRO A 118 -30.30 -12.18 -5.63
N SER A 119 -29.79 -12.52 -4.44
CA SER A 119 -29.66 -13.89 -3.97
C SER A 119 -31.03 -14.49 -3.61
N SER A 120 -31.55 -15.38 -4.46
CA SER A 120 -32.64 -16.29 -4.06
C SER A 120 -32.05 -17.44 -3.25
N PHE A 121 -32.27 -17.42 -1.95
CA PHE A 121 -31.88 -18.46 -1.00
C PHE A 121 -32.84 -19.66 -1.14
N ALA A 122 -32.45 -20.68 -1.91
CA ALA A 122 -33.15 -21.95 -1.96
C ALA A 122 -32.64 -22.88 -0.85
N ARG A 123 -33.48 -23.14 0.15
CA ARG A 123 -33.31 -24.21 1.13
C ARG A 123 -33.44 -25.57 0.45
N GLY A 124 -32.57 -26.51 0.81
CA GLY A 124 -32.67 -27.90 0.38
C GLY A 124 -32.20 -28.85 1.48
N ASN A 125 -33.20 -29.43 2.15
CA ASN A 125 -33.26 -30.66 2.97
C ASN A 125 -32.15 -30.98 3.97
#